data_AF-A0A498P0Y2-F1
#
_entry.id   AF-A0A498P0Y2-F1
#
_cell.length_a   1.000
_cell.length_b   1.000
_cell.length_c   1.000
_cell.angle_alpha   90.00
_cell.angle_beta   90.00
_cell.angle_gamma   90.00
#
_symmetry.space_group_name_H-M   'P 1'
#
loop_
_entity.id
_entity.type
_entity.pdbx_description
1 polymer ?
#
loop_
_entity_poly.entity_id
_entity_poly.type
_entity_poly.pdbx_seq_one_letter_code
_entity_poly.pdbx_strand_id
1 'polypeptide(L)'
;MEMADYEKLVKELNHKLSEKDKQMEEHEMHIQTQKEREQRLNEEIESLKLLVDQTEDKASRMKQLLVKTKKDLADAKQKEAAQMISQSALRGDLEAHQQQLEELKIQCSELTAERHRLQEQLKLMNEQHQRTSSSYQLSLSALQDECTAAKADLATTVSEFESYKVRVHNVLKQQKHKSSAQSDGDAFKQEREHMEAMVEQLRSRLQETQQSLQSSTSELQQLQVEHDMLLERHNKILQETVSKEAELRERLLSLQSENVALKSEHGQCASHLSTQIEALRGSFREQTRHLQDEHCSTVETLQQQISRLEAQLFQLQKEPVSTGAVLVQQSRKSHTDRKPDVPQVDLQGMAREEGEGMETTETESLSSSGTTQPSLEQLLTTADLKHEPAVWHMEPSKEELTQKLSTAARSVDHLNSLLHETEATNAVLMEQINLLKSEVRRLERNQEREKSVANLEYLKNVLLQFIFLRSGSERQALLPVIHTMLQLSPEEKSKLAAIAQGEEESALSRGSGWTSYLHSWSGIR
;
A
#
# COMPACT_ATOMS: atom_id res chain seq x y z
N MET A 1 -97.10 -67.11 -70.58
CA MET A 1 -97.00 -65.73 -70.04
C MET A 1 -95.91 -65.66 -68.98
N GLU A 2 -95.93 -66.54 -67.98
CA GLU A 2 -94.96 -66.65 -66.87
C GLU A 2 -93.49 -66.36 -67.23
N MET A 3 -92.92 -66.97 -68.29
CA MET A 3 -91.53 -66.71 -68.73
C MET A 3 -91.21 -65.22 -68.94
N ALA A 4 -92.14 -64.44 -69.50
CA ALA A 4 -91.93 -63.01 -69.77
C ALA A 4 -92.00 -62.16 -68.48
N ASP A 5 -92.72 -62.62 -67.47
CA ASP A 5 -92.80 -61.94 -66.17
C ASP A 5 -91.59 -62.30 -65.29
N TYR A 6 -91.05 -63.53 -65.41
CA TYR A 6 -89.72 -63.86 -64.88
C TYR A 6 -88.61 -63.03 -65.53
N GLU A 7 -88.63 -62.83 -66.86
CA GLU A 7 -87.65 -61.97 -67.53
C GLU A 7 -87.73 -60.50 -67.06
N LYS A 8 -88.93 -59.95 -66.83
CA LYS A 8 -89.09 -58.61 -66.26
C LYS A 8 -88.55 -58.57 -64.84
N LEU A 9 -88.90 -59.53 -63.99
CA LEU A 9 -88.42 -59.60 -62.61
C LEU A 9 -86.89 -59.70 -62.55
N VAL A 10 -86.27 -60.51 -63.41
CA VAL A 10 -84.80 -60.61 -63.52
C VAL A 10 -84.19 -59.28 -63.99
N LYS A 11 -84.80 -58.58 -64.96
CA LYS A 11 -84.35 -57.25 -65.40
C LYS A 11 -84.47 -56.21 -64.27
N GLU A 12 -85.57 -56.21 -63.51
CA GLU A 12 -85.75 -55.33 -62.35
C GLU A 12 -84.78 -55.63 -61.21
N LEU A 13 -84.50 -56.92 -60.93
CA LEU A 13 -83.53 -57.33 -59.92
C LEU A 13 -82.09 -56.98 -60.35
N ASN A 14 -81.73 -57.19 -61.61
CA ASN A 14 -80.43 -56.79 -62.16
C ASN A 14 -80.27 -55.26 -62.18
N HIS A 15 -81.34 -54.51 -62.44
CA HIS A 15 -81.32 -53.04 -62.35
C HIS A 15 -81.10 -52.58 -60.91
N LYS A 16 -81.82 -53.15 -59.94
CA LYS A 16 -81.65 -52.88 -58.49
C LYS A 16 -80.26 -53.29 -57.98
N LEU A 17 -79.70 -54.41 -58.46
CA LEU A 17 -78.32 -54.79 -58.18
C LEU A 17 -77.35 -53.74 -58.72
N SER A 18 -77.45 -53.36 -60.00
CA SER A 18 -76.57 -52.33 -60.58
C SER A 18 -76.70 -50.96 -59.90
N GLU A 19 -77.89 -50.57 -59.42
CA GLU A 19 -78.05 -49.36 -58.60
C GLU A 19 -77.40 -49.50 -57.22
N LYS A 20 -77.47 -50.69 -56.61
CA LYS A 20 -76.82 -50.98 -55.32
C LYS A 20 -75.31 -51.05 -55.44
N ASP A 21 -74.78 -51.64 -56.51
CA ASP A 21 -73.35 -51.69 -56.81
C ASP A 21 -72.79 -50.27 -56.97
N LYS A 22 -73.47 -49.40 -57.73
CA LYS A 22 -73.11 -47.97 -57.83
C LYS A 22 -73.15 -47.25 -56.49
N GLN A 23 -74.17 -47.49 -55.66
CA GLN A 23 -74.24 -46.93 -54.31
C GLN A 23 -73.10 -47.43 -53.41
N MET A 24 -72.67 -48.70 -53.57
CA MET A 24 -71.49 -49.22 -52.86
C MET A 24 -70.21 -48.55 -53.36
N GLU A 25 -69.98 -48.46 -54.67
CA GLU A 25 -68.83 -47.75 -55.26
C GLU A 25 -68.75 -46.28 -54.81
N GLU A 26 -69.89 -45.57 -54.80
CA GLU A 26 -69.98 -44.19 -54.30
C GLU A 26 -69.63 -44.11 -52.80
N HIS A 27 -70.12 -45.03 -51.97
CA HIS A 27 -69.80 -45.09 -50.55
C HIS A 27 -68.33 -45.48 -50.29
N GLU A 28 -67.76 -46.41 -51.05
CA GLU A 28 -66.34 -46.78 -50.95
C GLU A 28 -65.43 -45.61 -51.30
N MET A 29 -65.74 -44.87 -52.37
CA MET A 29 -65.03 -43.64 -52.74
C MET A 29 -65.11 -42.56 -51.63
N HIS A 30 -66.28 -42.40 -51.00
CA HIS A 30 -66.44 -41.47 -49.87
C HIS A 30 -65.61 -41.92 -48.65
N ILE A 31 -65.63 -43.21 -48.30
CA ILE A 31 -64.81 -43.78 -47.22
C ILE A 31 -63.32 -43.58 -47.50
N GLN A 32 -62.87 -43.81 -48.73
CA GLN A 32 -61.47 -43.61 -49.11
C GLN A 32 -61.06 -42.13 -49.00
N THR A 33 -61.89 -41.22 -49.52
CA THR A 33 -61.66 -39.77 -49.42
C THR A 33 -61.61 -39.30 -47.96
N GLN A 34 -62.47 -39.87 -47.09
CA GLN A 34 -62.48 -39.56 -45.67
C GLN A 34 -61.24 -40.11 -44.94
N LYS A 35 -60.80 -41.34 -45.25
CA LYS A 35 -59.55 -41.92 -44.70
C LYS A 35 -58.33 -41.07 -45.06
N GLU A 36 -58.22 -40.62 -46.30
CA GLU A 36 -57.12 -39.73 -46.72
C GLU A 36 -57.17 -38.38 -45.99
N ARG A 37 -58.36 -37.86 -45.70
CA ARG A 37 -58.52 -36.64 -44.90
C ARG A 37 -58.14 -36.87 -43.43
N GLU A 38 -58.55 -37.99 -42.85
CA GLU A 38 -58.17 -38.39 -41.48
C GLU A 38 -56.65 -38.58 -41.37
N GLN A 39 -56.00 -39.19 -42.36
CA GLN A 39 -54.54 -39.31 -42.41
C GLN A 39 -53.86 -37.94 -42.43
N ARG A 40 -54.25 -37.03 -43.33
CA ARG A 40 -53.66 -35.67 -43.40
C ARG A 40 -53.83 -34.89 -42.10
N LEU A 41 -55.00 -35.01 -41.46
CA LEU A 41 -55.25 -34.38 -40.15
C LEU A 41 -54.39 -35.00 -39.03
N ASN A 42 -54.15 -36.31 -39.06
CA ASN A 42 -53.24 -36.96 -38.11
C ASN A 42 -51.79 -36.50 -38.30
N GLU A 43 -51.31 -36.43 -39.55
CA GLU A 43 -49.98 -35.88 -39.90
C GLU A 43 -49.83 -34.42 -39.45
N GLU A 44 -50.86 -33.60 -39.65
CA GLU A 44 -50.90 -32.21 -39.15
C GLU A 44 -50.86 -32.15 -37.62
N ILE A 45 -51.65 -32.98 -36.92
CA ILE A 45 -51.65 -33.09 -35.45
C ILE A 45 -50.28 -33.53 -34.91
N GLU A 46 -49.59 -34.47 -35.56
CA GLU A 46 -48.23 -34.88 -35.17
C GLU A 46 -47.21 -33.76 -35.39
N SER A 47 -47.30 -33.03 -36.50
CA SER A 47 -46.44 -31.87 -36.76
C SER A 47 -46.63 -30.74 -35.74
N LEU A 48 -47.88 -30.48 -35.33
CA LEU A 48 -48.23 -29.49 -34.33
C LEU A 48 -47.78 -29.90 -32.92
N LYS A 49 -47.91 -31.18 -32.55
CA LYS A 49 -47.35 -31.72 -31.29
C LYS A 49 -45.85 -31.51 -31.22
N LEU A 50 -45.11 -31.91 -32.26
CA LEU A 50 -43.66 -31.71 -32.33
C LEU A 50 -43.26 -30.23 -32.22
N LEU A 51 -44.04 -29.32 -32.82
CA LEU A 51 -43.82 -27.89 -32.70
C LEU A 51 -44.07 -27.39 -31.26
N VAL A 52 -45.15 -27.83 -30.62
CA VAL A 52 -45.44 -27.53 -29.21
C VAL A 52 -44.28 -27.99 -28.32
N ASP A 53 -43.88 -29.26 -28.40
CA ASP A 53 -42.78 -29.83 -27.63
C ASP A 53 -41.50 -28.99 -27.80
N GLN A 54 -41.13 -28.64 -29.04
CA GLN A 54 -39.97 -27.77 -29.31
C GLN A 54 -40.10 -26.35 -28.73
N THR A 55 -41.31 -25.79 -28.66
CA THR A 55 -41.53 -24.46 -28.06
C THR A 55 -41.49 -24.52 -26.53
N GLU A 56 -42.01 -25.59 -25.91
CA GLU A 56 -41.90 -25.82 -24.47
C GLU A 56 -40.45 -26.03 -24.05
N ASP A 57 -39.67 -26.77 -24.84
CA ASP A 57 -38.23 -26.99 -24.64
C ASP A 57 -37.42 -25.69 -24.76
N LYS A 58 -37.76 -24.82 -25.72
CA LYS A 58 -37.15 -23.48 -25.83
C LYS A 58 -37.54 -22.59 -24.65
N ALA A 59 -38.81 -22.65 -24.21
CA ALA A 59 -39.29 -21.89 -23.07
C ALA A 59 -38.68 -22.35 -21.74
N SER A 60 -38.44 -23.66 -21.56
CA SER A 60 -37.81 -24.22 -20.36
C SER A 60 -36.34 -23.79 -20.26
N ARG A 61 -35.57 -23.89 -21.36
CA ARG A 61 -34.18 -23.40 -21.45
C ARG A 61 -34.09 -21.89 -21.21
N MET A 62 -35.01 -21.10 -21.77
CA MET A 62 -35.04 -19.65 -21.54
C MET A 62 -35.37 -19.29 -20.09
N LYS A 63 -36.30 -20.01 -19.44
CA LYS A 63 -36.57 -19.86 -17.99
C LYS A 63 -35.34 -20.20 -17.15
N GLN A 64 -34.64 -21.29 -17.44
CA GLN A 64 -33.40 -21.67 -16.74
C GLN A 64 -32.31 -20.60 -16.88
N LEU A 65 -32.09 -20.07 -18.09
CA LEU A 65 -31.14 -19.00 -18.34
C LEU A 65 -31.51 -17.72 -17.57
N LEU A 66 -32.79 -17.35 -17.55
CA LEU A 66 -33.29 -16.17 -16.83
C LEU A 66 -33.17 -16.31 -15.30
N VAL A 67 -33.34 -17.52 -14.76
CA VAL A 67 -33.07 -17.80 -13.33
C VAL A 67 -31.57 -17.70 -13.04
N LYS A 68 -30.72 -18.25 -13.91
CA LYS A 68 -29.26 -18.15 -13.77
C LYS A 68 -28.79 -16.70 -13.80
N THR A 69 -29.17 -15.91 -14.80
CA THR A 69 -28.74 -14.50 -14.90
C THR A 69 -29.29 -13.64 -13.77
N LYS A 70 -30.49 -13.92 -13.24
CA LYS A 70 -30.99 -13.27 -12.01
C LYS A 70 -30.14 -13.59 -10.78
N LYS A 71 -29.68 -14.83 -10.64
CA LYS A 71 -28.76 -15.21 -9.56
C LYS A 71 -27.40 -14.51 -9.73
N ASP A 72 -26.80 -14.62 -10.91
CA ASP A 72 -25.50 -14.01 -11.21
C ASP A 72 -25.52 -12.48 -10.98
N LEU A 73 -26.63 -11.82 -11.31
CA LEU A 73 -26.86 -10.39 -11.03
C LEU A 73 -27.00 -10.07 -9.53
N ALA A 74 -27.63 -10.94 -8.74
CA ALA A 74 -27.73 -10.77 -7.29
C ALA A 74 -26.36 -10.96 -6.63
N ASP A 75 -25.62 -11.99 -7.03
CA ASP A 75 -24.26 -12.28 -6.56
C ASP A 75 -23.29 -11.12 -6.93
N ALA A 76 -23.43 -10.54 -8.12
CA ALA A 76 -22.68 -9.35 -8.53
C ALA A 76 -22.98 -8.12 -7.66
N LYS A 77 -24.26 -7.81 -7.40
CA LYS A 77 -24.66 -6.70 -6.52
C LYS A 77 -24.18 -6.89 -5.08
N GLN A 78 -24.15 -8.12 -4.57
CA GLN A 78 -23.61 -8.40 -3.25
C GLN A 78 -22.10 -8.14 -3.18
N LYS A 79 -21.35 -8.51 -4.22
CA LYS A 79 -19.90 -8.21 -4.34
C LYS A 79 -19.64 -6.71 -4.44
N GLU A 80 -20.42 -5.99 -5.24
CA GLU A 80 -20.35 -4.52 -5.37
C GLU A 80 -20.57 -3.84 -4.01
N ALA A 81 -21.63 -4.23 -3.27
CA ALA A 81 -21.89 -3.69 -1.94
C ALA A 81 -20.76 -3.98 -0.94
N ALA A 82 -20.18 -5.18 -0.97
CA ALA A 82 -19.04 -5.52 -0.11
C ALA A 82 -17.77 -4.72 -0.47
N GLN A 83 -17.53 -4.50 -1.77
CA GLN A 83 -16.43 -3.65 -2.25
C GLN A 83 -16.61 -2.19 -1.83
N MET A 84 -17.81 -1.64 -1.91
CA MET A 84 -18.12 -0.28 -1.47
C MET A 84 -17.86 -0.09 0.04
N ILE A 85 -18.22 -1.06 0.88
CA ILE A 85 -17.92 -1.05 2.32
C ILE A 85 -16.42 -1.12 2.58
N SER A 86 -15.69 -1.98 1.85
CA SER A 86 -14.23 -2.06 1.94
C SER A 86 -13.55 -0.76 1.50
N GLN A 87 -14.08 -0.09 0.48
CA GLN A 87 -13.55 1.17 -0.03
C GLN A 87 -13.78 2.32 0.96
N SER A 88 -14.94 2.38 1.62
CA SER A 88 -15.18 3.39 2.65
C SER A 88 -14.32 3.18 3.89
N ALA A 89 -14.09 1.92 4.29
CA ALA A 89 -13.17 1.59 5.39
C ALA A 89 -11.73 2.02 5.08
N LEU A 90 -11.18 1.59 3.93
CA LEU A 90 -9.83 1.96 3.49
C LEU A 90 -9.64 3.48 3.36
N ARG A 91 -10.69 4.22 2.98
CA ARG A 91 -10.66 5.68 2.94
C ARG A 91 -10.58 6.29 4.36
N GLY A 92 -11.32 5.74 5.32
CA GLY A 92 -11.22 6.15 6.72
C GLY A 92 -9.82 5.91 7.29
N ASP A 93 -9.23 4.74 7.02
CA ASP A 93 -7.86 4.42 7.44
C ASP A 93 -6.83 5.38 6.81
N LEU A 94 -6.99 5.72 5.53
CA LEU A 94 -6.14 6.70 4.84
C LEU A 94 -6.24 8.10 5.47
N GLU A 95 -7.45 8.57 5.75
CA GLU A 95 -7.70 9.87 6.40
C GLU A 95 -7.13 9.90 7.84
N ALA A 96 -7.23 8.79 8.59
CA ALA A 96 -6.62 8.64 9.91
C ALA A 96 -5.08 8.66 9.86
N HIS A 97 -4.46 7.95 8.91
CA HIS A 97 -3.00 7.97 8.72
C HIS A 97 -2.49 9.35 8.25
N GLN A 98 -3.26 10.09 7.45
CA GLN A 98 -2.93 11.48 7.11
C GLN A 98 -2.93 12.39 8.34
N GLN A 99 -3.93 12.25 9.22
CA GLN A 99 -3.97 13.02 10.48
C GLN A 99 -2.79 12.69 11.40
N GLN A 100 -2.45 11.41 11.57
CA GLN A 100 -1.27 10.97 12.33
C GLN A 100 0.04 11.54 11.75
N LEU A 101 0.16 11.58 10.42
CA LEU A 101 1.33 12.11 9.74
C LEU A 101 1.49 13.62 10.00
N GLU A 102 0.41 14.40 10.02
CA GLU A 102 0.49 15.82 10.36
C GLU A 102 0.70 16.08 11.86
N GLU A 103 0.14 15.26 12.76
CA GLU A 103 0.48 15.31 14.20
C GLU A 103 2.00 15.09 14.40
N LEU A 104 2.60 14.14 13.67
CA LEU A 104 4.05 13.91 13.68
C LEU A 104 4.86 15.06 13.04
N LYS A 105 4.39 15.68 11.94
CA LYS A 105 5.07 16.87 11.37
C LYS A 105 5.11 18.03 12.36
N ILE A 106 4.00 18.28 13.06
CA ILE A 106 3.91 19.33 14.09
C ILE A 106 4.93 19.03 15.21
N GLN A 107 4.93 17.82 15.78
CA GLN A 107 5.89 17.41 16.81
C GLN A 107 7.37 17.55 16.34
N CYS A 108 7.67 17.18 15.09
CA CYS A 108 9.01 17.39 14.52
C CYS A 108 9.40 18.87 14.44
N SER A 109 8.45 19.76 14.14
CA SER A 109 8.67 21.21 14.10
C SER A 109 8.91 21.79 15.50
N GLU A 110 8.15 21.35 16.50
CA GLU A 110 8.30 21.75 17.90
C GLU A 110 9.65 21.30 18.48
N LEU A 111 10.03 20.04 18.27
CA LEU A 111 11.34 19.51 18.68
C LEU A 111 12.50 20.22 17.98
N THR A 112 12.33 20.62 16.71
CA THR A 112 13.34 21.38 15.97
C THR A 112 13.50 22.80 16.53
N ALA A 113 12.40 23.47 16.87
CA ALA A 113 12.41 24.78 17.50
C ALA A 113 13.03 24.73 18.91
N GLU A 114 12.67 23.75 19.73
CA GLU A 114 13.22 23.58 21.08
C GLU A 114 14.71 23.23 21.03
N ARG A 115 15.14 22.37 20.10
CA ARG A 115 16.57 22.10 19.84
C ARG A 115 17.32 23.38 19.51
N HIS A 116 16.79 24.24 18.64
CA HIS A 116 17.43 25.51 18.32
C HIS A 116 17.49 26.46 19.52
N ARG A 117 16.39 26.57 20.29
CA ARG A 117 16.34 27.35 21.53
C ARG A 117 17.42 26.92 22.54
N LEU A 118 17.57 25.61 22.75
CA LEU A 118 18.60 25.05 23.64
C LEU A 118 20.02 25.25 23.08
N GLN A 119 20.21 25.12 21.77
CA GLN A 119 21.49 25.36 21.10
C GLN A 119 21.94 26.82 21.23
N GLU A 120 21.03 27.79 21.09
CA GLU A 120 21.29 29.21 21.31
C GLU A 120 21.61 29.52 22.77
N GLN A 121 20.86 28.95 23.72
CA GLN A 121 21.14 29.10 25.16
C GLN A 121 22.52 28.56 25.54
N LEU A 122 22.90 27.38 25.02
CA LEU A 122 24.21 26.80 25.25
C LEU A 122 25.33 27.63 24.61
N LYS A 123 25.10 28.21 23.42
CA LYS A 123 26.05 29.14 22.79
C LYS A 123 26.26 30.40 23.63
N LEU A 124 25.19 31.04 24.10
CA LEU A 124 25.26 32.25 24.93
C LEU A 124 25.97 31.99 26.26
N MET A 125 25.66 30.87 26.94
CA MET A 125 26.36 30.44 28.14
C MET A 125 27.85 30.19 27.89
N ASN A 126 28.20 29.53 26.78
CA ASN A 126 29.60 29.28 26.44
C ASN A 126 30.36 30.59 26.15
N GLU A 127 29.77 31.54 25.43
CA GLU A 127 30.36 32.87 25.22
C GLU A 127 30.53 33.66 26.52
N GLN A 128 29.55 33.58 27.44
CA GLN A 128 29.65 34.20 28.76
C GLN A 128 30.76 33.57 29.60
N HIS A 129 30.82 32.24 29.69
CA HIS A 129 31.91 31.53 30.38
C HIS A 129 33.27 31.85 29.78
N GLN A 130 33.40 31.95 28.45
CA GLN A 130 34.65 32.31 27.80
C GLN A 130 35.07 33.75 28.08
N ARG A 131 34.12 34.70 28.12
CA ARG A 131 34.37 36.10 28.56
C ARG A 131 34.83 36.14 30.02
N THR A 132 34.14 35.45 30.92
CA THR A 132 34.48 35.40 32.35
C THR A 132 35.84 34.72 32.58
N SER A 133 36.12 33.60 31.92
CA SER A 133 37.42 32.93 31.97
C SER A 133 38.55 33.83 31.49
N SER A 134 38.35 34.58 30.41
CA SER A 134 39.35 35.53 29.89
C SER A 134 39.60 36.67 30.89
N SER A 135 38.56 37.16 31.56
CA SER A 135 38.67 38.17 32.63
C SER A 135 39.48 37.65 33.83
N TYR A 136 39.19 36.44 34.31
CA TYR A 136 39.98 35.83 35.39
C TYR A 136 41.43 35.56 34.97
N GLN A 137 41.69 35.17 33.73
CA GLN A 137 43.04 34.97 33.22
C GLN A 137 43.84 36.28 33.17
N LEU A 138 43.22 37.39 32.75
CA LEU A 138 43.82 38.73 32.80
C LEU A 138 44.09 39.18 34.24
N SER A 139 43.14 38.98 35.16
CA SER A 139 43.29 39.32 36.57
C SER A 139 44.40 38.52 37.25
N LEU A 140 44.50 37.21 36.96
CA LEU A 140 45.61 36.36 37.43
C LEU A 140 46.96 36.84 36.88
N SER A 141 47.04 37.25 35.61
CA SER A 141 48.27 37.82 35.04
C SER A 141 48.68 39.10 35.78
N ALA A 142 47.74 40.03 35.99
CA ALA A 142 48.02 41.28 36.69
C ALA A 142 48.49 41.05 38.14
N LEU A 143 47.86 40.13 38.88
CA LEU A 143 48.29 39.74 40.23
C LEU A 143 49.66 39.05 40.25
N GLN A 144 49.95 38.25 39.21
CA GLN A 144 51.27 37.62 39.04
C GLN A 144 52.34 38.70 38.82
N ASP A 145 52.09 39.65 37.91
CA ASP A 145 53.00 40.76 37.61
C ASP A 145 53.25 41.63 38.86
N GLU A 146 52.19 42.04 39.56
CA GLU A 146 52.27 42.79 40.83
C GLU A 146 53.06 42.02 41.90
N CYS A 147 52.84 40.70 42.02
CA CYS A 147 53.60 39.85 42.94
C CYS A 147 55.09 39.75 42.55
N THR A 148 55.43 39.80 41.26
CA THR A 148 56.85 39.87 40.83
C THR A 148 57.47 41.24 41.08
N ALA A 149 56.74 42.33 40.88
CA ALA A 149 57.18 43.69 41.19
C ALA A 149 57.44 43.84 42.70
N ALA A 150 56.49 43.46 43.55
CA ALA A 150 56.64 43.51 45.00
C ALA A 150 57.81 42.66 45.52
N LYS A 151 58.14 41.52 44.87
CA LYS A 151 59.33 40.73 45.17
C LYS A 151 60.63 41.44 44.77
N ALA A 152 60.64 42.17 43.65
CA ALA A 152 61.79 42.97 43.22
C ALA A 152 62.03 44.18 44.14
N ASP A 153 60.95 44.86 44.55
CA ASP A 153 61.01 45.96 45.52
C ASP A 153 61.46 45.47 46.91
N LEU A 154 60.99 44.30 47.34
CA LEU A 154 61.47 43.66 48.58
C LEU A 154 62.96 43.31 48.49
N ALA A 155 63.43 42.74 47.37
CA ALA A 155 64.85 42.46 47.18
C ALA A 155 65.71 43.74 47.18
N THR A 156 65.20 44.82 46.58
CA THR A 156 65.86 46.13 46.54
C THR A 156 65.94 46.75 47.94
N THR A 157 64.83 46.84 48.66
CA THR A 157 64.77 47.37 50.04
C THR A 157 65.59 46.54 51.02
N VAL A 158 65.65 45.22 50.87
CA VAL A 158 66.58 44.36 51.65
C VAL A 158 68.04 44.69 51.35
N SER A 159 68.42 44.87 50.08
CA SER A 159 69.77 45.29 49.68
C SER A 159 70.14 46.69 50.22
N GLU A 160 69.20 47.64 50.17
CA GLU A 160 69.35 48.96 50.77
C GLU A 160 69.47 48.89 52.29
N PHE A 161 68.74 47.98 52.95
CA PHE A 161 68.81 47.77 54.39
C PHE A 161 70.12 47.10 54.83
N GLU A 162 70.66 46.14 54.07
CA GLU A 162 72.02 45.62 54.28
C GLU A 162 73.05 46.75 54.13
N SER A 163 72.94 47.53 53.05
CA SER A 163 73.80 48.70 52.81
C SER A 163 73.65 49.77 53.90
N TYR A 164 72.45 49.93 54.47
CA TYR A 164 72.18 50.80 55.60
C TYR A 164 72.77 50.24 56.90
N LYS A 165 72.68 48.94 57.19
CA LYS A 165 73.36 48.31 58.34
C LYS A 165 74.87 48.52 58.28
N VAL A 166 75.48 48.42 57.09
CA VAL A 166 76.91 48.75 56.89
C VAL A 166 77.18 50.23 57.15
N ARG A 167 76.36 51.15 56.61
CA ARG A 167 76.46 52.59 56.90
C ARG A 167 76.29 52.89 58.39
N VAL A 168 75.29 52.32 59.05
CA VAL A 168 75.01 52.49 60.48
C VAL A 168 76.11 51.89 61.34
N HIS A 169 76.68 50.74 60.99
CA HIS A 169 77.83 50.20 61.71
C HIS A 169 79.04 51.15 61.62
N ASN A 170 79.28 51.73 60.45
CA ASN A 170 80.29 52.78 60.27
C ASN A 170 79.94 54.09 61.01
N VAL A 171 78.67 54.48 61.06
CA VAL A 171 78.21 55.69 61.77
C VAL A 171 78.20 55.48 63.29
N LEU A 172 77.86 54.32 63.83
CA LEU A 172 77.99 53.98 65.26
C LEU A 172 79.46 53.98 65.69
N LYS A 173 80.37 53.56 64.80
CA LYS A 173 81.82 53.69 64.98
C LYS A 173 82.28 55.16 65.03
N GLN A 174 81.54 56.08 64.40
CA GLN A 174 81.77 57.53 64.45
C GLN A 174 81.03 58.23 65.62
N GLN A 175 79.79 57.83 65.93
CA GLN A 175 78.90 58.35 66.97
C GLN A 175 79.23 57.84 68.38
N LYS A 176 80.15 56.88 68.53
CA LYS A 176 80.81 56.63 69.81
C LYS A 176 81.52 57.89 70.36
N HIS A 177 81.74 58.88 69.50
CA HIS A 177 81.94 60.27 69.90
C HIS A 177 80.72 61.10 69.50
N LYS A 178 80.19 61.89 70.46
CA LYS A 178 79.16 62.93 70.34
C LYS A 178 77.70 62.46 70.47
N SER A 179 77.10 62.88 71.58
CA SER A 179 75.72 62.64 72.02
C SER A 179 74.84 63.92 71.91
N SER A 180 73.55 63.78 72.26
CA SER A 180 72.54 64.85 72.50
C SER A 180 71.85 65.44 71.25
N ALA A 181 70.59 65.93 71.30
CA ALA A 181 69.35 65.55 72.03
C ALA A 181 68.18 66.43 71.50
N GLN A 182 66.93 66.03 71.78
CA GLN A 182 65.67 66.82 71.80
C GLN A 182 65.13 67.47 70.50
N SER A 183 63.84 67.23 70.23
CA SER A 183 62.97 68.10 69.40
C SER A 183 61.47 67.77 69.59
N ASP A 184 60.97 67.72 70.82
CA ASP A 184 59.58 67.29 71.11
C ASP A 184 58.48 68.30 70.71
N GLY A 185 58.85 69.52 70.30
CA GLY A 185 57.90 70.60 69.96
C GLY A 185 57.18 70.42 68.62
N ASP A 186 57.90 70.05 67.56
CA ASP A 186 57.30 69.73 66.26
C ASP A 186 56.69 68.32 66.24
N ALA A 187 57.17 67.41 67.09
CA ALA A 187 56.63 66.06 67.23
C ALA A 187 55.13 66.09 67.57
N PHE A 188 54.69 66.91 68.52
CA PHE A 188 53.27 67.06 68.87
C PHE A 188 52.40 67.65 67.75
N LYS A 189 52.96 68.51 66.89
CA LYS A 189 52.25 69.01 65.70
C LYS A 189 52.10 67.94 64.63
N GLN A 190 53.20 67.25 64.31
CA GLN A 190 53.21 66.15 63.36
C GLN A 190 52.33 64.98 63.83
N GLU A 191 52.32 64.68 65.13
CA GLU A 191 51.44 63.68 65.75
C GLU A 191 49.97 64.10 65.65
N ARG A 192 49.64 65.37 65.89
CA ARG A 192 48.28 65.89 65.69
C ARG A 192 47.86 65.82 64.22
N GLU A 193 48.69 66.26 63.29
CA GLU A 193 48.43 66.22 61.85
C GLU A 193 48.30 64.76 61.35
N HIS A 194 49.11 63.84 61.91
CA HIS A 194 49.00 62.40 61.66
C HIS A 194 47.69 61.81 62.19
N MET A 195 47.25 62.22 63.38
CA MET A 195 45.97 61.79 63.96
C MET A 195 44.78 62.37 63.19
N GLU A 196 44.84 63.62 62.73
CA GLU A 196 43.82 64.22 61.84
C GLU A 196 43.76 63.48 60.48
N ALA A 197 44.91 63.15 59.88
CA ALA A 197 44.99 62.35 58.66
C ALA A 197 44.47 60.91 58.87
N MET A 198 44.77 60.28 60.00
CA MET A 198 44.25 58.95 60.37
C MET A 198 42.72 58.98 60.55
N VAL A 199 42.16 60.03 61.17
CA VAL A 199 40.71 60.20 61.28
C VAL A 199 40.06 60.36 59.91
N GLU A 200 40.67 61.11 58.99
CA GLU A 200 40.13 61.28 57.64
C GLU A 200 40.24 59.99 56.80
N GLN A 201 41.33 59.22 56.96
CA GLN A 201 41.48 57.88 56.37
C GLN A 201 40.44 56.89 56.93
N LEU A 202 40.11 56.96 58.22
CA LEU A 202 39.07 56.13 58.82
C LEU A 202 37.67 56.54 58.35
N ARG A 203 37.43 57.83 58.07
CA ARG A 203 36.16 58.33 57.50
C ARG A 203 35.96 57.89 56.07
N SER A 204 36.96 58.05 55.20
CA SER A 204 36.88 57.59 53.81
C SER A 204 36.67 56.09 53.75
N ARG A 205 37.41 55.31 54.56
CA ARG A 205 37.24 53.85 54.64
C ARG A 205 35.86 53.44 55.19
N LEU A 206 35.30 54.18 56.15
CA LEU A 206 33.93 53.95 56.62
C LEU A 206 32.92 54.20 55.49
N GLN A 207 33.05 55.30 54.75
CA GLN A 207 32.20 55.62 53.60
C GLN A 207 32.29 54.57 52.49
N GLU A 208 33.50 54.11 52.14
CA GLU A 208 33.73 53.02 51.19
C GLU A 208 33.05 51.72 51.64
N THR A 209 33.20 51.33 52.91
CA THR A 209 32.53 50.12 53.44
C THR A 209 31.01 50.26 53.46
N GLN A 210 30.48 51.46 53.72
CA GLN A 210 29.03 51.72 53.69
C GLN A 210 28.48 51.66 52.25
N GLN A 211 29.21 52.18 51.28
CA GLN A 211 28.86 52.09 49.85
C GLN A 211 28.93 50.64 49.34
N SER A 212 29.97 49.90 49.75
CA SER A 212 30.13 48.46 49.43
C SER A 212 29.02 47.60 50.06
N LEU A 213 28.63 47.89 51.30
CA LEU A 213 27.49 47.23 51.95
C LEU A 213 26.18 47.55 51.23
N GLN A 214 25.98 48.80 50.80
CA GLN A 214 24.79 49.20 50.05
C GLN A 214 24.70 48.51 48.68
N SER A 215 25.80 48.44 47.91
CA SER A 215 25.83 47.72 46.63
C SER A 215 25.57 46.23 46.82
N SER A 216 26.27 45.57 47.76
CA SER A 216 26.07 44.15 48.07
C SER A 216 24.63 43.85 48.55
N THR A 217 24.00 44.76 49.30
CA THR A 217 22.59 44.62 49.69
C THR A 217 21.66 44.72 48.48
N SER A 218 21.92 45.62 47.53
CA SER A 218 21.13 45.74 46.29
C SER A 218 21.31 44.55 45.34
N GLU A 219 22.52 43.99 45.25
CA GLU A 219 22.81 42.77 44.51
C GLU A 219 22.06 41.57 45.11
N LEU A 220 22.06 41.43 46.44
CA LEU A 220 21.34 40.35 47.13
C LEU A 220 19.83 40.45 46.93
N GLN A 221 19.27 41.67 46.92
CA GLN A 221 17.85 41.90 46.59
C GLN A 221 17.52 41.52 45.13
N GLN A 222 18.38 41.88 44.18
CA GLN A 222 18.22 41.49 42.76
C GLN A 222 18.27 39.97 42.60
N LEU A 223 19.28 39.33 43.19
CA LEU A 223 19.46 37.87 43.14
C LEU A 223 18.28 37.12 43.77
N GLN A 224 17.66 37.67 44.82
CA GLN A 224 16.48 37.10 45.45
C GLN A 224 15.24 37.21 44.55
N VAL A 225 15.04 38.33 43.86
CA VAL A 225 13.96 38.47 42.85
C VAL A 225 14.18 37.51 41.67
N GLU A 226 15.41 37.37 41.18
CA GLU A 226 15.74 36.39 40.13
C GLU A 226 15.48 34.94 40.58
N HIS A 227 15.79 34.61 41.84
CA HIS A 227 15.50 33.30 42.42
C HIS A 227 13.99 33.02 42.48
N ASP A 228 13.20 33.96 42.98
CA ASP A 228 11.74 33.82 43.09
C ASP A 228 11.09 33.68 41.70
N MET A 229 11.52 34.48 40.71
CA MET A 229 11.09 34.35 39.32
C MET A 229 11.47 33.00 38.68
N LEU A 230 12.67 32.48 38.99
CA LEU A 230 13.12 31.19 38.49
C LEU A 230 12.33 30.03 39.12
N LEU A 231 12.01 30.12 40.42
CA LEU A 231 11.13 29.17 41.10
C LEU A 231 9.71 29.17 40.52
N GLU A 232 9.13 30.35 40.27
CA GLU A 232 7.80 30.45 39.63
C GLU A 232 7.82 29.82 38.23
N ARG A 233 8.83 30.13 37.42
CA ARG A 233 9.01 29.52 36.09
C ARG A 233 9.17 28.00 36.17
N HIS A 234 9.97 27.50 37.11
CA HIS A 234 10.16 26.06 37.32
C HIS A 234 8.85 25.37 37.72
N ASN A 235 8.11 25.94 38.68
CA ASN A 235 6.82 25.40 39.12
C ASN A 235 5.79 25.39 37.99
N LYS A 236 5.77 26.42 37.14
CA LYS A 236 4.89 26.45 35.96
C LYS A 236 5.23 25.35 34.96
N ILE A 237 6.51 25.19 34.61
CA ILE A 237 6.97 24.13 33.69
C ILE A 237 6.66 22.74 34.27
N LEU A 238 6.85 22.55 35.59
CA LEU A 238 6.52 21.31 36.27
C LEU A 238 5.01 21.01 36.19
N GLN A 239 4.16 22.01 36.42
CA GLN A 239 2.71 21.87 36.31
C GLN A 239 2.26 21.53 34.88
N GLU A 240 2.80 22.22 33.87
CA GLU A 240 2.55 21.94 32.44
C GLU A 240 3.05 20.55 32.02
N THR A 241 4.15 20.07 32.61
CA THR A 241 4.68 18.72 32.37
C THR A 241 3.76 17.66 32.98
N VAL A 242 3.31 17.86 34.22
CA VAL A 242 2.40 16.94 34.91
C VAL A 242 1.03 16.88 34.23
N SER A 243 0.49 18.00 33.73
CA SER A 243 -0.79 17.99 33.00
C SER A 243 -0.68 17.22 31.68
N LYS A 244 0.36 17.48 30.88
CA LYS A 244 0.64 16.73 29.64
C LYS A 244 0.86 15.24 29.89
N GLU A 245 1.55 14.88 30.98
CA GLU A 245 1.73 13.48 31.37
C GLU A 245 0.40 12.79 31.74
N ALA A 246 -0.52 13.51 32.39
CA ALA A 246 -1.86 13.01 32.69
C ALA A 246 -2.71 12.83 31.42
N GLU A 247 -2.72 13.82 30.52
CA GLU A 247 -3.41 13.76 29.22
C GLU A 247 -2.92 12.58 28.35
N LEU A 248 -1.60 12.36 28.29
CA LEU A 248 -1.01 11.24 27.56
C LEU A 248 -1.37 9.88 28.18
N ARG A 249 -1.44 9.78 29.52
CA ARG A 249 -1.91 8.57 30.21
C ARG A 249 -3.37 8.28 29.90
N GLU A 250 -4.24 9.29 29.88
CA GLU A 250 -5.65 9.13 29.53
C GLU A 250 -5.84 8.70 28.07
N ARG A 251 -5.14 9.33 27.12
CA ARG A 251 -5.17 8.94 25.70
C ARG A 251 -4.67 7.50 25.49
N LEU A 252 -3.64 7.06 26.23
CA LEU A 252 -3.15 5.69 26.21
C LEU A 252 -4.17 4.69 26.75
N LEU A 253 -4.83 4.98 27.87
CA LEU A 253 -5.87 4.13 28.44
C LEU A 253 -7.10 4.02 27.51
N SER A 254 -7.50 5.14 26.88
CA SER A 254 -8.58 5.16 25.89
C SER A 254 -8.27 4.25 24.70
N LEU A 255 -7.11 4.45 24.05
CA LEU A 255 -6.64 3.62 22.92
C LEU A 255 -6.48 2.14 23.31
N GLN A 256 -6.05 1.84 24.54
CA GLN A 256 -5.96 0.46 25.04
C GLN A 256 -7.36 -0.17 25.16
N SER A 257 -8.35 0.58 25.63
CA SER A 257 -9.74 0.10 25.74
C SER A 257 -10.38 -0.15 24.37
N GLU A 258 -10.17 0.76 23.41
CA GLU A 258 -10.61 0.63 22.02
C GLU A 258 -9.96 -0.57 21.34
N ASN A 259 -8.64 -0.77 21.53
CA ASN A 259 -7.93 -1.90 20.96
C ASN A 259 -8.44 -3.25 21.49
N VAL A 260 -8.84 -3.32 22.77
CA VAL A 260 -9.48 -4.51 23.36
C VAL A 260 -10.89 -4.72 22.80
N ALA A 261 -11.68 -3.65 22.62
CA ALA A 261 -12.99 -3.73 21.99
C ALA A 261 -12.92 -4.25 20.54
N LEU A 262 -12.07 -3.64 19.70
CA LEU A 262 -11.85 -4.05 18.31
C LEU A 262 -11.35 -5.50 18.19
N LYS A 263 -10.46 -5.94 19.09
CA LYS A 263 -10.03 -7.35 19.15
C LYS A 263 -11.17 -8.30 19.52
N SER A 264 -12.06 -7.89 20.42
CA SER A 264 -13.25 -8.66 20.79
C SER A 264 -14.22 -8.77 19.61
N GLU A 265 -14.53 -7.66 18.94
CA GLU A 265 -15.40 -7.63 17.76
C GLU A 265 -14.83 -8.45 16.60
N HIS A 266 -13.53 -8.33 16.32
CA HIS A 266 -12.85 -9.15 15.31
C HIS A 266 -12.93 -10.64 15.65
N GLY A 267 -12.71 -11.02 16.92
CA GLY A 267 -12.87 -12.40 17.38
C GLY A 267 -14.31 -12.92 17.23
N GLN A 268 -15.30 -12.08 17.52
CA GLN A 268 -16.71 -12.41 17.32
C GLN A 268 -17.03 -12.62 15.83
N CYS A 269 -16.65 -11.70 14.96
CA CYS A 269 -16.80 -11.82 13.51
C CYS A 269 -16.11 -13.07 12.94
N ALA A 270 -14.87 -13.36 13.37
CA ALA A 270 -14.16 -14.58 12.98
C ALA A 270 -14.89 -15.85 13.42
N SER A 271 -15.40 -15.89 14.65
CA SER A 271 -16.18 -17.03 15.14
C SER A 271 -17.51 -17.21 14.39
N HIS A 272 -18.21 -16.12 14.05
CA HIS A 272 -19.44 -16.15 13.27
C HIS A 272 -19.21 -16.63 11.83
N LEU A 273 -18.13 -16.19 11.18
CA LEU A 273 -17.74 -16.72 9.86
C LEU A 273 -17.37 -18.20 9.95
N SER A 274 -16.66 -18.62 11.01
CA SER A 274 -16.31 -20.04 11.21
C SER A 274 -17.55 -20.93 11.42
N THR A 275 -18.56 -20.48 12.17
CA THR A 275 -19.80 -21.25 12.35
C THR A 275 -20.64 -21.28 11.07
N GLN A 276 -20.68 -20.19 10.30
CA GLN A 276 -21.35 -20.16 9.00
C GLN A 276 -20.69 -21.12 7.99
N ILE A 277 -19.34 -21.15 7.93
CA ILE A 277 -18.59 -22.09 7.09
C ILE A 277 -18.89 -23.53 7.51
N GLU A 278 -18.86 -23.86 8.81
CA GLU A 278 -19.09 -25.24 9.25
C GLU A 278 -20.55 -25.67 9.06
N ALA A 279 -21.52 -24.75 9.17
CA ALA A 279 -22.93 -25.01 8.84
C ALA A 279 -23.13 -25.30 7.34
N LEU A 280 -22.49 -24.52 6.45
CA LEU A 280 -22.51 -24.78 5.01
C LEU A 280 -21.83 -26.11 4.65
N ARG A 281 -20.69 -26.43 5.29
CA ARG A 281 -20.02 -27.73 5.13
C ARG A 281 -20.88 -28.88 5.67
N GLY A 282 -21.66 -28.63 6.73
CA GLY A 282 -22.69 -29.54 7.25
C GLY A 282 -23.74 -29.84 6.20
N SER A 283 -24.41 -28.83 5.66
CA SER A 283 -25.50 -29.02 4.69
C SER A 283 -25.04 -29.64 3.38
N PHE A 284 -23.85 -29.30 2.87
CA PHE A 284 -23.29 -30.00 1.69
C PHE A 284 -22.96 -31.48 1.98
N ARG A 285 -22.48 -31.83 3.19
CA ARG A 285 -22.27 -33.23 3.58
C ARG A 285 -23.59 -33.99 3.69
N GLU A 286 -24.64 -33.37 4.25
CA GLU A 286 -25.98 -33.95 4.33
C GLU A 286 -26.61 -34.15 2.95
N GLN A 287 -26.53 -33.17 2.04
CA GLN A 287 -26.98 -33.32 0.65
C GLN A 287 -26.23 -34.43 -0.08
N THR A 288 -24.91 -34.51 0.08
CA THR A 288 -24.09 -35.59 -0.51
C THR A 288 -24.55 -36.95 0.00
N ARG A 289 -24.79 -37.08 1.32
CA ARG A 289 -25.28 -38.31 1.93
C ARG A 289 -26.69 -38.68 1.44
N HIS A 290 -27.61 -37.73 1.37
CA HIS A 290 -28.95 -37.97 0.83
C HIS A 290 -28.91 -38.48 -0.62
N LEU A 291 -28.04 -37.91 -1.47
CA LEU A 291 -27.87 -38.39 -2.85
C LEU A 291 -27.25 -39.79 -2.89
N GLN A 292 -26.35 -40.13 -1.97
CA GLN A 292 -25.81 -41.49 -1.84
C GLN A 292 -26.87 -42.49 -1.36
N ASP A 293 -27.68 -42.13 -0.35
CA ASP A 293 -28.73 -42.99 0.19
C ASP A 293 -29.84 -43.24 -0.87
N GLU A 294 -30.25 -42.22 -1.63
CA GLU A 294 -31.16 -42.35 -2.78
C GLU A 294 -30.55 -43.20 -3.91
N HIS A 295 -29.25 -43.05 -4.19
CA HIS A 295 -28.57 -43.88 -5.19
C HIS A 295 -28.53 -45.35 -4.76
N CYS A 296 -28.21 -45.65 -3.50
CA CYS A 296 -28.27 -47.00 -2.94
C CYS A 296 -29.69 -47.58 -3.04
N SER A 297 -30.72 -46.82 -2.65
CA SER A 297 -32.13 -47.23 -2.76
C SER A 297 -32.56 -47.53 -4.21
N THR A 298 -32.19 -46.66 -5.16
CA THR A 298 -32.49 -46.90 -6.59
C THR A 298 -31.74 -48.12 -7.14
N VAL A 299 -30.47 -48.32 -6.77
CA VAL A 299 -29.71 -49.53 -7.13
C VAL A 299 -30.35 -50.79 -6.52
N GLU A 300 -30.75 -50.77 -5.25
CA GLU A 300 -31.44 -51.91 -4.60
C GLU A 300 -32.78 -52.24 -5.28
N THR A 301 -33.58 -51.25 -5.65
CA THR A 301 -34.85 -51.49 -6.36
C THR A 301 -34.63 -52.06 -7.77
N LEU A 302 -33.63 -51.58 -8.51
CA LEU A 302 -33.25 -52.15 -9.81
C LEU A 302 -32.70 -53.57 -9.68
N GLN A 303 -31.86 -53.84 -8.68
CA GLN A 303 -31.35 -55.18 -8.35
C GLN A 303 -32.52 -56.15 -8.08
N GLN A 304 -33.52 -55.73 -7.30
CA GLN A 304 -34.73 -56.51 -7.05
C GLN A 304 -35.56 -56.75 -8.32
N GLN A 305 -35.67 -55.77 -9.22
CA GLN A 305 -36.37 -55.94 -10.51
C GLN A 305 -35.65 -56.94 -11.42
N ILE A 306 -34.33 -56.84 -11.52
CA ILE A 306 -33.48 -57.79 -12.25
C ILE A 306 -33.69 -59.20 -11.69
N SER A 307 -33.57 -59.40 -10.38
CA SER A 307 -33.78 -60.72 -9.76
C SER A 307 -35.19 -61.30 -9.99
N ARG A 308 -36.23 -60.45 -10.09
CA ARG A 308 -37.59 -60.90 -10.45
C ARG A 308 -37.68 -61.32 -11.92
N LEU A 309 -37.07 -60.56 -12.84
CA LEU A 309 -37.02 -60.90 -14.27
C LEU A 309 -36.20 -62.16 -14.53
N GLU A 310 -35.05 -62.33 -13.86
CA GLU A 310 -34.25 -63.55 -13.89
C GLU A 310 -35.06 -64.77 -13.40
N ALA A 311 -35.82 -64.63 -12.31
CA ALA A 311 -36.70 -65.69 -11.83
C ALA A 311 -37.84 -66.03 -12.81
N GLN A 312 -38.42 -65.03 -13.49
CA GLN A 312 -39.44 -65.24 -14.53
C GLN A 312 -38.87 -65.93 -15.77
N LEU A 313 -37.70 -65.51 -16.26
CA LEU A 313 -37.00 -66.17 -17.36
C LEU A 313 -36.65 -67.62 -17.00
N PHE A 314 -36.21 -67.88 -15.77
CA PHE A 314 -35.91 -69.23 -15.28
C PHE A 314 -37.16 -70.12 -15.15
N GLN A 315 -38.33 -69.54 -14.89
CA GLN A 315 -39.62 -70.27 -14.93
C GLN A 315 -40.03 -70.59 -16.37
N LEU A 316 -39.98 -69.61 -17.28
CA LEU A 316 -40.26 -69.80 -18.71
C LEU A 316 -39.32 -70.84 -19.35
N GLN A 317 -38.05 -70.87 -18.96
CA GLN A 317 -37.06 -71.85 -19.44
C GLN A 317 -37.30 -73.27 -18.87
N LYS A 318 -38.13 -73.41 -17.83
CA LYS A 318 -38.49 -74.70 -17.22
C LYS A 318 -39.83 -75.27 -17.69
N GLU A 319 -40.55 -74.55 -18.54
CA GLU A 319 -41.82 -75.02 -19.11
C GLU A 319 -41.56 -76.00 -20.28
N PRO A 320 -42.14 -77.21 -20.29
CA PRO A 320 -41.83 -78.22 -21.29
C PRO A 320 -42.59 -78.01 -22.61
N VAL A 321 -41.89 -77.62 -23.67
CA VAL A 321 -42.44 -77.62 -25.02
C VAL A 321 -42.60 -79.06 -25.52
N SER A 322 -43.84 -79.49 -25.74
CA SER A 322 -44.15 -80.71 -26.50
C SER A 322 -44.66 -80.36 -27.89
N THR A 323 -43.94 -80.83 -28.92
CA THR A 323 -44.29 -80.88 -30.36
C THR A 323 -44.52 -79.53 -31.09
N GLY A 324 -43.93 -79.26 -32.27
CA GLY A 324 -43.17 -80.13 -33.18
C GLY A 324 -42.16 -79.42 -34.10
N ALA A 325 -41.56 -80.19 -35.01
CA ALA A 325 -40.38 -79.86 -35.84
C ALA A 325 -40.65 -78.78 -36.93
N VAL A 326 -39.65 -78.17 -37.60
CA VAL A 326 -38.67 -78.75 -38.56
C VAL A 326 -37.51 -77.76 -38.85
N LEU A 327 -36.29 -78.29 -39.10
CA LEU A 327 -35.06 -77.73 -39.78
C LEU A 327 -34.82 -76.19 -39.84
N VAL A 328 -33.60 -75.67 -39.69
CA VAL A 328 -32.43 -75.83 -40.61
C VAL A 328 -31.10 -75.46 -39.87
N GLN A 329 -30.00 -76.15 -40.22
CA GLN A 329 -28.56 -75.73 -40.20
C GLN A 329 -28.23 -74.29 -39.74
N GLN A 330 -27.14 -73.96 -39.01
CA GLN A 330 -25.82 -74.57 -38.81
C GLN A 330 -25.19 -73.93 -37.53
N SER A 331 -24.09 -74.37 -36.89
CA SER A 331 -23.18 -75.52 -37.08
C SER A 331 -22.50 -75.89 -35.73
N ARG A 332 -21.39 -76.65 -35.73
CA ARG A 332 -20.56 -76.95 -34.54
C ARG A 332 -19.11 -76.46 -34.71
N LYS A 333 -18.51 -75.88 -33.65
CA LYS A 333 -17.38 -76.46 -32.88
C LYS A 333 -16.88 -75.55 -31.75
N SER A 334 -16.26 -76.18 -30.75
CA SER A 334 -15.83 -75.60 -29.47
C SER A 334 -14.31 -75.63 -29.28
N HIS A 335 -13.81 -74.79 -28.35
CA HIS A 335 -12.43 -74.69 -27.84
C HIS A 335 -11.37 -74.25 -28.88
N THR A 336 -10.34 -73.44 -28.54
CA THR A 336 -9.52 -73.38 -27.31
C THR A 336 -9.01 -71.97 -26.97
N ASP A 337 -8.49 -71.80 -25.75
CA ASP A 337 -7.65 -70.66 -25.31
C ASP A 337 -6.54 -70.27 -26.30
N ARG A 338 -6.33 -68.95 -26.47
CA ARG A 338 -5.06 -68.24 -26.17
C ARG A 338 -5.12 -66.73 -26.51
N LYS A 339 -4.64 -65.91 -25.57
CA LYS A 339 -4.09 -64.56 -25.81
C LYS A 339 -2.60 -64.67 -26.22
N PRO A 340 -1.93 -63.59 -26.65
CA PRO A 340 -2.40 -62.46 -27.49
C PRO A 340 -1.40 -62.17 -28.65
N ASP A 341 -1.81 -61.40 -29.67
CA ASP A 341 -0.88 -60.41 -30.27
C ASP A 341 -1.60 -59.30 -31.07
N VAL A 342 -0.87 -58.22 -31.33
CA VAL A 342 -1.31 -56.90 -31.85
C VAL A 342 -0.70 -56.70 -33.26
N PRO A 343 -1.40 -56.14 -34.28
CA PRO A 343 -1.16 -54.71 -34.60
C PRO A 343 -2.28 -53.89 -35.32
N GLN A 344 -2.45 -52.66 -34.81
CA GLN A 344 -2.35 -51.38 -35.55
C GLN A 344 -3.52 -50.77 -36.38
N VAL A 345 -3.54 -49.43 -36.29
CA VAL A 345 -4.33 -48.36 -36.95
C VAL A 345 -5.48 -47.82 -36.07
N ASP A 346 -5.33 -46.82 -35.20
CA ASP A 346 -4.61 -45.51 -35.16
C ASP A 346 -5.52 -44.30 -35.49
N LEU A 347 -5.09 -43.13 -34.99
CA LEU A 347 -5.59 -41.76 -35.10
C LEU A 347 -6.61 -41.19 -34.06
N GLN A 348 -6.04 -40.29 -33.26
CA GLN A 348 -6.55 -39.02 -32.72
C GLN A 348 -7.92 -38.94 -32.00
N GLY A 349 -7.90 -38.43 -30.77
CA GLY A 349 -9.12 -37.95 -30.10
C GLY A 349 -9.01 -37.42 -28.66
N MET A 350 -7.88 -37.52 -27.98
CA MET A 350 -7.74 -37.01 -26.60
C MET A 350 -7.48 -35.49 -26.57
N ALA A 351 -8.52 -34.71 -26.27
CA ALA A 351 -8.40 -33.37 -25.71
C ALA A 351 -8.71 -33.48 -24.20
N ARG A 352 -7.70 -33.42 -23.34
CA ARG A 352 -7.10 -32.20 -22.77
C ARG A 352 -7.99 -31.55 -21.70
N GLU A 353 -7.63 -31.88 -20.47
CA GLU A 353 -7.85 -31.10 -19.25
C GLU A 353 -7.14 -29.75 -19.36
N GLU A 354 -7.84 -28.65 -19.07
CA GLU A 354 -7.20 -27.34 -18.84
C GLU A 354 -7.10 -27.12 -17.33
N GLY A 355 -5.87 -27.25 -16.83
CA GLY A 355 -5.49 -26.86 -15.49
C GLY A 355 -5.22 -25.35 -15.38
N GLU A 356 -5.08 -24.91 -14.13
CA GLU A 356 -4.88 -23.53 -13.74
C GLU A 356 -3.52 -22.97 -14.22
N GLY A 357 -3.49 -21.68 -14.59
CA GLY A 357 -2.28 -20.97 -14.98
C GLY A 357 -2.45 -19.46 -14.82
N MET A 358 -1.65 -18.86 -13.95
CA MET A 358 -1.65 -17.42 -13.67
C MET A 358 -0.57 -16.70 -14.50
N GLU A 359 -0.58 -15.36 -14.50
CA GLU A 359 0.50 -14.46 -14.93
C GLU A 359 0.66 -14.19 -16.45
N THR A 360 0.30 -12.97 -16.91
CA THR A 360 1.24 -11.89 -17.29
C THR A 360 0.64 -10.80 -18.21
N THR A 361 0.95 -9.54 -17.87
CA THR A 361 1.15 -8.35 -18.73
C THR A 361 0.16 -8.00 -19.86
N GLU A 362 -0.57 -6.90 -19.63
CA GLU A 362 -0.57 -5.68 -20.47
C GLU A 362 -0.08 -5.81 -21.92
N THR A 363 -1.01 -5.81 -22.87
CA THR A 363 -0.81 -5.19 -24.19
C THR A 363 -2.03 -4.38 -24.56
N GLU A 364 -1.88 -3.06 -24.65
CA GLU A 364 -2.91 -2.19 -25.21
C GLU A 364 -3.18 -2.54 -26.68
N SER A 365 -4.45 -2.50 -27.08
CA SER A 365 -4.84 -2.55 -28.50
C SER A 365 -6.14 -1.78 -28.69
N LEU A 366 -5.99 -0.47 -28.90
CA LEU A 366 -7.06 0.39 -29.37
C LEU A 366 -7.49 -0.09 -30.78
N SER A 367 -8.75 -0.49 -30.94
CA SER A 367 -9.36 -0.68 -32.26
C SER A 367 -10.86 -0.44 -32.20
N SER A 368 -11.23 0.75 -32.68
CA SER A 368 -12.51 1.13 -33.31
C SER A 368 -13.72 0.18 -33.13
N SER A 369 -14.81 0.74 -32.58
CA SER A 369 -16.16 0.20 -32.75
C SER A 369 -16.53 0.16 -34.24
N GLY A 370 -16.30 -0.99 -34.86
CA GLY A 370 -16.67 -1.28 -36.24
C GLY A 370 -18.07 -1.87 -36.29
N THR A 371 -19.09 -1.03 -36.50
CA THR A 371 -20.40 -1.49 -36.98
C THR A 371 -20.24 -2.09 -38.38
N THR A 372 -20.14 -3.42 -38.45
CA THR A 372 -20.21 -4.16 -39.72
C THR A 372 -21.56 -3.92 -40.37
N GLN A 373 -21.61 -3.13 -41.45
CA GLN A 373 -22.80 -3.04 -42.28
C GLN A 373 -23.06 -4.39 -42.98
N PRO A 374 -24.33 -4.81 -43.13
CA PRO A 374 -24.67 -6.01 -43.90
C PRO A 374 -24.40 -5.80 -45.39
N SER A 375 -24.12 -6.90 -46.10
CA SER A 375 -23.83 -6.85 -47.54
C SER A 375 -25.08 -6.50 -48.36
N LEU A 376 -24.87 -5.85 -49.51
CA LEU A 376 -25.91 -5.40 -50.44
C LEU A 376 -26.89 -6.53 -50.83
N GLU A 377 -26.42 -7.77 -50.89
CA GLU A 377 -27.24 -8.94 -51.23
C GLU A 377 -28.26 -9.30 -50.13
N GLN A 378 -27.96 -9.06 -48.86
CA GLN A 378 -28.90 -9.36 -47.75
C GLN A 378 -30.09 -8.39 -47.70
N LEU A 379 -29.93 -7.18 -48.21
CA LEU A 379 -30.98 -6.15 -48.28
C LEU A 379 -31.96 -6.37 -49.44
N LEU A 380 -31.53 -7.06 -50.51
CA LEU A 380 -32.35 -7.31 -51.69
C LEU A 380 -33.22 -8.57 -51.57
N THR A 381 -32.85 -9.51 -50.68
CA THR A 381 -33.61 -10.75 -50.45
C THR A 381 -34.80 -10.62 -49.50
N THR A 382 -34.95 -9.51 -48.78
CA THR A 382 -36.05 -9.29 -47.81
C THR A 382 -37.25 -8.52 -48.40
N ALA A 383 -37.34 -8.41 -49.73
CA ALA A 383 -38.32 -7.58 -50.42
C ALA A 383 -39.64 -8.31 -50.79
N ASP A 384 -40.12 -9.23 -49.95
CA ASP A 384 -41.53 -9.65 -49.99
C ASP A 384 -42.01 -10.15 -48.61
N LEU A 385 -42.66 -9.26 -47.84
CA LEU A 385 -43.70 -9.59 -46.86
C LEU A 385 -44.40 -8.30 -46.37
N LYS A 386 -45.45 -7.93 -47.10
CA LYS A 386 -46.66 -7.20 -46.66
C LYS A 386 -46.61 -6.34 -45.38
N HIS A 387 -46.56 -5.02 -45.59
CA HIS A 387 -47.50 -4.05 -45.00
C HIS A 387 -47.57 -3.91 -43.45
N GLU A 388 -46.52 -3.36 -42.84
CA GLU A 388 -46.66 -2.57 -41.60
C GLU A 388 -46.70 -1.07 -41.91
N PRO A 389 -47.45 -0.26 -41.13
CA PRO A 389 -47.44 1.19 -41.28
C PRO A 389 -46.12 1.74 -40.74
N ALA A 390 -45.27 2.23 -41.63
CA ALA A 390 -44.05 2.93 -41.25
C ALA A 390 -44.40 4.14 -40.35
N VAL A 391 -44.12 4.01 -39.06
CA VAL A 391 -44.18 5.14 -38.12
C VAL A 391 -43.05 6.08 -38.51
N TRP A 392 -43.42 7.16 -39.21
CA TRP A 392 -42.54 8.30 -39.41
C TRP A 392 -42.21 8.88 -38.04
N HIS A 393 -41.08 8.46 -37.47
CA HIS A 393 -40.46 9.21 -36.38
C HIS A 393 -40.24 10.63 -36.90
N MET A 394 -40.88 11.60 -36.23
CA MET A 394 -40.70 13.01 -36.56
C MET A 394 -39.21 13.31 -36.59
N GLU A 395 -38.75 13.92 -37.69
CA GLU A 395 -37.38 14.38 -37.81
C GLU A 395 -37.09 15.30 -36.61
N PRO A 396 -36.08 14.99 -35.77
CA PRO A 396 -35.88 15.70 -34.52
C PRO A 396 -35.61 17.18 -34.82
N SER A 397 -36.34 18.06 -34.15
CA SER A 397 -36.31 19.50 -34.44
C SER A 397 -34.88 20.04 -34.36
N LYS A 398 -34.58 21.06 -35.16
CA LYS A 398 -33.27 21.73 -35.17
C LYS A 398 -32.87 22.22 -33.77
N GLU A 399 -33.83 22.72 -33.00
CA GLU A 399 -33.67 23.07 -31.58
C GLU A 399 -33.31 21.85 -30.70
N GLU A 400 -33.91 20.68 -30.92
CA GLU A 400 -33.56 19.46 -30.16
C GLU A 400 -32.16 18.94 -30.52
N LEU A 401 -31.80 18.99 -31.80
CA LEU A 401 -30.46 18.59 -32.27
C LEU A 401 -29.37 19.54 -31.73
N THR A 402 -29.61 20.85 -31.74
CA THR A 402 -28.69 21.83 -31.14
C THR A 402 -28.63 21.70 -29.62
N GLN A 403 -29.74 21.39 -28.94
CA GLN A 403 -29.75 21.12 -27.51
C GLN A 403 -28.93 19.86 -27.18
N LYS A 404 -29.15 18.75 -27.90
CA LYS A 404 -28.37 17.49 -27.77
C LYS A 404 -26.89 17.70 -28.08
N LEU A 405 -26.55 18.47 -29.12
CA LEU A 405 -25.17 18.84 -29.44
C LEU A 405 -24.53 19.66 -28.31
N SER A 406 -25.27 20.60 -27.72
CA SER A 406 -24.78 21.43 -26.61
C SER A 406 -24.56 20.65 -25.31
N THR A 407 -25.34 19.59 -25.05
CA THR A 407 -25.13 18.71 -23.89
C THR A 407 -24.01 17.70 -24.17
N ALA A 408 -23.91 17.16 -25.38
CA ALA A 408 -22.79 16.33 -25.80
C ALA A 408 -21.46 17.10 -25.70
N ALA A 409 -21.38 18.33 -26.22
CA ALA A 409 -20.20 19.19 -26.11
C ALA A 409 -19.80 19.41 -24.64
N ARG A 410 -20.74 19.82 -23.79
CA ARG A 410 -20.49 19.98 -22.34
C ARG A 410 -20.04 18.69 -21.65
N SER A 411 -20.52 17.52 -22.08
CA SER A 411 -20.05 16.23 -21.55
C SER A 411 -18.63 15.90 -22.00
N VAL A 412 -18.25 16.25 -23.23
CA VAL A 412 -16.88 16.10 -23.75
C VAL A 412 -15.92 17.05 -23.03
N ASP A 413 -16.32 18.31 -22.81
CA ASP A 413 -15.51 19.27 -22.04
C ASP A 413 -15.27 18.79 -20.60
N HIS A 414 -16.30 18.23 -19.95
CA HIS A 414 -16.16 17.65 -18.61
C HIS A 414 -15.27 16.41 -18.59
N LEU A 415 -15.41 15.51 -19.57
CA LEU A 415 -14.56 14.33 -19.70
C LEU A 415 -13.10 14.69 -20.00
N ASN A 416 -12.84 15.73 -20.80
CA ASN A 416 -11.48 16.24 -21.03
C ASN A 416 -10.89 16.86 -19.76
N SER A 417 -11.68 17.59 -18.97
CA SER A 417 -11.24 18.12 -17.67
C SER A 417 -10.88 16.99 -16.70
N LEU A 418 -11.71 15.95 -16.62
CA LEU A 418 -11.44 14.75 -15.82
C LEU A 418 -10.20 14.02 -16.33
N LEU A 419 -10.02 13.88 -17.65
CA LEU A 419 -8.84 13.27 -18.25
C LEU A 419 -7.57 14.00 -17.81
N HIS A 420 -7.52 15.34 -17.97
CA HIS A 420 -6.35 16.12 -17.54
C HIS A 420 -6.09 16.06 -16.03
N GLU A 421 -7.13 15.97 -15.20
CA GLU A 421 -6.97 15.74 -13.75
C GLU A 421 -6.40 14.34 -13.45
N THR A 422 -6.84 13.30 -14.17
CA THR A 422 -6.27 11.94 -14.07
C THR A 422 -4.84 11.85 -14.62
N GLU A 423 -4.51 12.58 -15.69
CA GLU A 423 -3.15 12.66 -16.25
C GLU A 423 -2.19 13.34 -15.27
N ALA A 424 -2.61 14.47 -14.68
CA ALA A 424 -1.82 15.21 -13.70
C ALA A 424 -1.59 14.40 -12.41
N THR A 425 -2.62 13.74 -11.89
CA THR A 425 -2.48 12.86 -10.70
C THR A 425 -1.62 11.63 -11.00
N ASN A 426 -1.73 11.03 -12.19
CA ASN A 426 -0.86 9.93 -12.61
C ASN A 426 0.62 10.37 -12.74
N ALA A 427 0.90 11.55 -13.29
CA ALA A 427 2.25 12.11 -13.34
C ALA A 427 2.87 12.26 -11.94
N VAL A 428 2.11 12.78 -10.96
CA VAL A 428 2.54 12.89 -9.56
C VAL A 428 2.78 11.51 -8.94
N LEU A 429 1.89 10.53 -9.17
CA LEU A 429 2.08 9.16 -8.69
C LEU A 429 3.33 8.50 -9.28
N MET A 430 3.63 8.72 -10.57
CA MET A 430 4.86 8.23 -11.21
C MET A 430 6.12 8.86 -10.59
N GLU A 431 6.10 10.16 -10.27
CA GLU A 431 7.21 10.82 -9.58
C GLU A 431 7.40 10.25 -8.15
N GLN A 432 6.31 10.09 -7.40
CA GLN A 432 6.35 9.47 -6.06
C GLN A 432 6.88 8.03 -6.11
N ILE A 433 6.46 7.22 -7.10
CA ILE A 433 6.98 5.86 -7.31
C ILE A 433 8.48 5.88 -7.58
N ASN A 434 8.98 6.83 -8.37
CA ASN A 434 10.41 6.97 -8.65
C ASN A 434 11.21 7.40 -7.42
N LEU A 435 10.69 8.35 -6.64
CA LEU A 435 11.28 8.77 -5.35
C LEU A 435 11.33 7.59 -4.37
N LEU A 436 10.22 6.88 -4.17
CA LEU A 436 10.12 5.70 -3.30
C LEU A 436 11.10 4.59 -3.73
N LYS A 437 11.17 4.28 -5.04
CA LYS A 437 12.15 3.33 -5.58
C LYS A 437 13.59 3.80 -5.34
N SER A 438 13.88 5.09 -5.44
CA SER A 438 15.22 5.64 -5.15
C SER A 438 15.56 5.54 -3.66
N GLU A 439 14.58 5.73 -2.79
CA GLU A 439 14.73 5.71 -1.33
C GLU A 439 14.89 4.27 -0.80
N VAL A 440 14.11 3.32 -1.30
CA VAL A 440 14.31 1.88 -1.01
C VAL A 440 15.73 1.47 -1.40
N ARG A 441 16.18 1.79 -2.63
CA ARG A 441 17.57 1.55 -3.08
C ARG A 441 18.62 2.31 -2.27
N ARG A 442 18.26 3.39 -1.57
CA ARG A 442 19.16 4.13 -0.66
C ARG A 442 19.25 3.41 0.69
N LEU A 443 18.13 2.95 1.23
CA LEU A 443 18.02 2.23 2.48
C LEU A 443 18.65 0.83 2.41
N GLU A 444 18.43 0.08 1.33
CA GLU A 444 19.09 -1.21 1.07
C GLU A 444 20.61 -1.08 1.11
N ARG A 445 21.17 -0.12 0.34
CA ARG A 445 22.61 0.17 0.33
C ARG A 445 23.12 0.64 1.69
N ASN A 446 22.30 1.32 2.48
CA ASN A 446 22.68 1.73 3.84
C ASN A 446 22.75 0.52 4.79
N GLN A 447 21.74 -0.35 4.77
CA GLN A 447 21.74 -1.60 5.56
C GLN A 447 22.91 -2.52 5.17
N GLU A 448 23.31 -2.54 3.90
CA GLU A 448 24.51 -3.25 3.45
C GLU A 448 25.81 -2.61 3.95
N ARG A 449 25.89 -1.28 4.07
CA ARG A 449 27.02 -0.60 4.75
C ARG A 449 27.09 -0.97 6.23
N GLU A 450 25.95 -1.02 6.94
CA GLU A 450 25.90 -1.42 8.34
C GLU A 450 26.50 -2.81 8.57
N LYS A 451 26.20 -3.78 7.68
CA LYS A 451 26.83 -5.12 7.68
C LYS A 451 28.36 -5.08 7.48
N SER A 452 28.89 -4.03 6.86
CA SER A 452 30.32 -3.83 6.61
C SER A 452 31.04 -2.90 7.60
N VAL A 453 30.35 -2.35 8.61
CA VAL A 453 30.92 -1.39 9.60
C VAL A 453 32.14 -1.94 10.33
N ALA A 454 32.24 -3.26 10.54
CA ALA A 454 33.43 -3.89 11.12
C ALA A 454 34.72 -3.68 10.29
N ASN A 455 34.59 -3.35 9.00
CA ASN A 455 35.70 -3.18 8.05
C ASN A 455 36.12 -1.71 7.84
N LEU A 456 35.65 -0.76 8.66
CA LEU A 456 35.96 0.67 8.50
C LEU A 456 37.47 0.97 8.49
N GLU A 457 38.30 0.24 9.24
CA GLU A 457 39.76 0.42 9.21
C GLU A 457 40.39 -0.10 7.89
N TYR A 458 39.88 -1.19 7.34
CA TYR A 458 40.31 -1.67 6.03
C TYR A 458 39.90 -0.66 4.94
N LEU A 459 38.66 -0.16 4.99
CA LEU A 459 38.17 0.86 4.07
C LEU A 459 38.99 2.16 4.15
N LYS A 460 39.37 2.62 5.35
CA LYS A 460 40.29 3.74 5.56
C LYS A 460 41.61 3.54 4.79
N ASN A 461 42.21 2.35 4.89
CA ASN A 461 43.47 2.04 4.22
C ASN A 461 43.32 1.97 2.69
N VAL A 462 42.22 1.39 2.19
CA VAL A 462 41.90 1.33 0.75
C VAL A 462 41.64 2.72 0.18
N LEU A 463 40.90 3.58 0.89
CA LEU A 463 40.66 4.97 0.46
C LEU A 463 41.95 5.80 0.47
N LEU A 464 42.82 5.62 1.47
CA LEU A 464 44.15 6.25 1.48
C LEU A 464 44.97 5.82 0.26
N GLN A 465 45.03 4.52 -0.07
CA GLN A 465 45.68 4.06 -1.30
C GLN A 465 45.03 4.65 -2.55
N PHE A 466 43.70 4.70 -2.65
CA PHE A 466 42.99 5.26 -3.81
C PHE A 466 43.23 6.78 -4.00
N ILE A 467 43.51 7.52 -2.92
CA ILE A 467 43.84 8.95 -2.99
C ILE A 467 45.31 9.17 -3.38
N PHE A 468 46.25 8.34 -2.90
CA PHE A 468 47.68 8.50 -3.17
C PHE A 468 48.19 7.81 -4.44
N LEU A 469 47.45 6.84 -4.99
CA LEU A 469 47.76 6.24 -6.29
C LEU A 469 47.46 7.21 -7.44
N ARG A 470 48.35 7.25 -8.44
CA ARG A 470 48.14 7.99 -9.69
C ARG A 470 46.99 7.36 -10.51
N SER A 471 46.36 8.17 -11.34
CA SER A 471 45.41 7.76 -12.38
C SER A 471 45.97 6.59 -13.19
N GLY A 472 45.25 5.46 -13.28
CA GLY A 472 45.79 4.22 -13.84
C GLY A 472 45.10 2.93 -13.37
N SER A 473 45.60 1.78 -13.85
CA SER A 473 45.00 0.46 -13.62
C SER A 473 44.94 0.05 -12.14
N GLU A 474 45.97 0.39 -11.35
CA GLU A 474 46.00 0.11 -9.91
C GLU A 474 44.91 0.87 -9.15
N ARG A 475 44.64 2.12 -9.55
CA ARG A 475 43.57 2.94 -8.99
C ARG A 475 42.18 2.39 -9.36
N GLN A 476 42.02 1.87 -10.58
CA GLN A 476 40.80 1.16 -10.99
C GLN A 476 40.61 -0.18 -10.25
N ALA A 477 41.68 -0.91 -9.94
CA ALA A 477 41.61 -2.19 -9.22
C ALA A 477 41.03 -2.05 -7.80
N LEU A 478 41.07 -0.86 -7.20
CA LEU A 478 40.44 -0.57 -5.92
C LEU A 478 38.94 -0.20 -6.02
N LEU A 479 38.43 0.16 -7.20
CA LEU A 479 37.01 0.53 -7.38
C LEU A 479 36.02 -0.56 -6.98
N PRO A 480 36.21 -1.87 -7.31
CA PRO A 480 35.31 -2.92 -6.86
C PRO A 480 35.23 -2.99 -5.34
N VAL A 481 36.37 -2.89 -4.66
CA VAL A 481 36.47 -2.94 -3.19
C VAL A 481 35.75 -1.76 -2.55
N ILE A 482 36.02 -0.54 -3.03
CA ILE A 482 35.37 0.69 -2.56
C ILE A 482 33.85 0.62 -2.81
N HIS A 483 33.43 0.13 -3.98
CA HIS A 483 32.03 -0.05 -4.32
C HIS A 483 31.32 -1.05 -3.39
N THR A 484 31.94 -2.20 -3.08
CA THR A 484 31.36 -3.19 -2.16
C THR A 484 31.30 -2.70 -0.70
N MET A 485 32.26 -1.89 -0.26
CA MET A 485 32.32 -1.40 1.13
C MET A 485 31.46 -0.15 1.36
N LEU A 486 31.37 0.75 0.38
CA LEU A 486 30.56 1.98 0.47
C LEU A 486 29.18 1.86 -0.17
N GLN A 487 28.88 0.77 -0.88
CA GLN A 487 27.63 0.59 -1.64
C GLN A 487 27.28 1.84 -2.47
N LEU A 488 28.21 2.15 -3.37
CA LEU A 488 28.13 3.29 -4.27
C LEU A 488 26.97 3.13 -5.26
N SER A 489 26.26 4.22 -5.56
CA SER A 489 25.28 4.27 -6.65
C SER A 489 25.97 4.07 -8.00
N PRO A 490 25.22 3.73 -9.07
CA PRO A 490 25.77 3.65 -10.43
C PRO A 490 26.46 4.95 -10.86
N GLU A 491 25.91 6.10 -10.45
CA GLU A 491 26.47 7.44 -10.72
C GLU A 491 27.76 7.71 -9.95
N GLU A 492 27.80 7.37 -8.65
CA GLU A 492 28.98 7.51 -7.79
C GLU A 492 30.12 6.61 -8.29
N LYS A 493 29.79 5.38 -8.69
CA LYS A 493 30.71 4.42 -9.31
C LYS A 493 31.25 4.93 -10.65
N SER A 494 30.39 5.53 -11.48
CA SER A 494 30.78 6.13 -12.77
C SER A 494 31.75 7.31 -12.57
N LYS A 495 31.44 8.24 -11.65
CA LYS A 495 32.32 9.37 -11.30
C LYS A 495 33.69 8.89 -10.80
N LEU A 496 33.72 7.92 -9.88
CA LEU A 496 34.97 7.36 -9.38
C LEU A 496 35.75 6.58 -10.46
N ALA A 497 35.07 5.97 -11.43
CA ALA A 497 35.71 5.35 -12.59
C ALA A 497 36.40 6.39 -13.50
N ALA A 498 35.73 7.52 -13.81
CA ALA A 498 36.33 8.61 -14.58
C ALA A 498 37.56 9.22 -13.88
N ILE A 499 37.48 9.42 -12.56
CA ILE A 499 38.61 9.88 -11.72
C ILE A 499 39.76 8.85 -11.73
N ALA A 500 39.46 7.55 -11.70
CA ALA A 500 40.48 6.50 -11.76
C ALA A 500 41.11 6.35 -13.16
N GLN A 501 40.39 6.73 -14.22
CA GLN A 501 40.88 6.80 -15.61
C GLN A 501 41.70 8.07 -15.89
N GLY A 502 41.56 9.12 -15.08
CA GLY A 502 42.30 10.38 -15.22
C GLY A 502 41.66 11.37 -16.19
N GLU A 503 40.42 11.14 -16.65
CA GLU A 503 39.75 12.02 -17.62
C GLU A 503 39.55 13.47 -17.10
N GLU A 504 39.45 13.63 -15.78
CA GLU A 504 39.25 14.93 -15.11
C GLU A 504 40.55 15.76 -14.95
N GLU A 505 41.75 15.17 -15.09
CA GLU A 505 43.02 15.93 -14.99
C GLU A 505 43.20 16.97 -16.10
N SER A 506 42.44 16.88 -17.20
CA SER A 506 42.41 17.93 -18.25
C SER A 506 41.63 19.19 -17.83
N ALA A 507 40.68 19.08 -16.90
CA ALA A 507 39.84 20.19 -16.42
C ALA A 507 40.42 20.88 -15.16
N LEU A 508 41.16 20.13 -14.34
CA LEU A 508 41.69 20.58 -13.04
C LEU A 508 42.74 21.72 -13.10
N SER A 509 43.20 22.11 -14.29
CA SER A 509 44.14 23.25 -14.48
C SER A 509 43.47 24.64 -14.35
N ARG A 510 42.14 24.71 -14.22
CA ARG A 510 41.44 25.93 -13.76
C ARG A 510 40.73 25.67 -12.45
N GLY A 511 41.19 26.33 -11.39
CA GLY A 511 40.79 26.07 -10.01
C GLY A 511 39.28 26.16 -9.77
N SER A 512 38.64 24.99 -9.64
CA SER A 512 37.28 24.83 -9.09
C SER A 512 37.38 24.02 -7.81
N GLY A 513 37.76 24.69 -6.72
CA GLY A 513 37.96 24.07 -5.41
C GLY A 513 37.01 24.66 -4.37
N TRP A 514 36.12 23.82 -3.84
CA TRP A 514 35.30 24.02 -2.62
C TRP A 514 34.30 25.20 -2.60
N THR A 515 34.50 26.28 -3.35
CA THR A 515 33.64 27.47 -3.36
C THR A 515 32.23 27.21 -3.92
N SER A 516 32.08 26.27 -4.85
CA SER A 516 30.77 25.94 -5.46
C SER A 516 29.74 25.41 -4.47
N TYR A 517 30.16 24.87 -3.32
CA TYR A 517 29.24 24.34 -2.29
C TYR A 517 28.77 25.40 -1.28
N LEU A 518 29.37 26.60 -1.28
CA LEU A 518 29.01 27.67 -0.34
C LEU A 518 27.86 28.56 -0.86
N HIS A 519 27.64 28.60 -2.18
CA HIS A 519 26.62 29.47 -2.79
C HIS A 519 25.17 29.03 -2.55
N SER A 520 24.92 27.78 -2.14
CA SER A 520 23.58 27.30 -1.79
C SER A 520 23.13 27.70 -0.37
N TRP A 521 23.98 28.33 0.42
CA TRP A 521 23.68 28.73 1.81
C TRP A 521 23.39 30.23 1.98
N SER A 522 23.65 31.07 0.98
CA SER A 522 23.42 32.54 1.05
C SER A 522 21.98 32.95 0.69
N GLY A 523 20.99 32.19 1.15
CA GLY A 523 19.56 32.36 0.86
C GLY A 523 18.75 33.04 1.97
N ILE A 524 19.37 33.92 2.76
CA ILE A 524 18.68 34.72 3.79
C ILE A 524 19.04 36.20 3.62
N ARG A 525 18.05 36.97 3.15
CA ARG A 525 17.88 38.41 3.35
C ARG A 525 16.41 38.78 3.19
#